data_AF-A0A101A7Y8-F1
#
_entry.id   AF-A0A101A7Y8-F1
#
_cell.length_a   1.000
_cell.length_b   1.000
_cell.length_c   1.000
_cell.angle_alpha   90.00
_cell.angle_beta   90.00
_cell.angle_gamma   90.00
#
_symmetry.space_group_name_H-M   'P 1'
#
loop_
_entity.id
_entity.type
_entity.pdbx_description
1 polymer ?
#
loop_
_entity_poly.entity_id
_entity_poly.type
_entity_poly.pdbx_seq_one_letter_code
_entity_poly.pdbx_strand_id
1 'polypeptide(L)'
;MALSDITREAVLRAMDEYDELGADQFLARYGFAAARLYRVAEHGRQYDSKAIVGVAHGYATGQFLTASDFSGGQQTVVKTLRALGFSFSPARVDDTRAWLVTTKSDYRRLGGYTKYDDDPSSHYSYDSNVANSKQVAVGDRLVFWDEVSLIGASAIASIHEWPGTKMISRCPNCSTTNIAARKTKSPRFRCDDCRAEFEVPVVEEVEVTRYRTDHQQGWVDLAGVLDGSTLRELTGYSQNSIRRIDWSLFAAAVEAGAGPSALTPVTIAHAQTISGGHTVRQVSVRIGQPAFRAELVRKYGAVCAFSGPTPAEALEACHLYSYAEIGRHDVEGGLLLRRDLHRLFDQGLLAVTSDGTVDVADSLKPYTLYYEMHGKKLHVATTARQRVWLARHWAEWRNLSSVLSPMTALSH
;
A
#
# COMPACT_ATOMS: atom_id res chain seq x y z
N MET A 1 -0.60 -41.20 14.33
CA MET A 1 0.04 -40.84 15.62
C MET A 1 -0.73 -39.65 16.17
N ALA A 2 -1.21 -39.75 17.41
CA ALA A 2 -2.21 -38.81 17.91
C ALA A 2 -1.56 -37.74 18.79
N LEU A 3 -1.68 -36.47 18.39
CA LEU A 3 -1.27 -35.33 19.21
C LEU A 3 -2.09 -35.19 20.51
N SER A 4 -3.11 -36.04 20.70
CA SER A 4 -3.90 -36.16 21.93
C SER A 4 -3.09 -36.64 23.13
N ASP A 5 -1.95 -37.29 22.89
CA ASP A 5 -1.17 -37.94 23.95
C ASP A 5 -0.19 -36.95 24.63
N ILE A 6 -0.19 -35.68 24.19
CA ILE A 6 0.67 -34.62 24.71
C ILE A 6 0.01 -33.98 25.95
N THR A 7 0.76 -33.90 27.04
CA THR A 7 0.31 -33.24 28.28
C THR A 7 0.90 -31.84 28.43
N ARG A 8 0.27 -31.02 29.30
CA ARG A 8 0.78 -29.68 29.61
C ARG A 8 2.18 -29.74 30.24
N GLU A 9 2.43 -30.71 31.12
CA GLU A 9 3.72 -30.92 31.76
C GLU A 9 4.82 -31.25 30.75
N ALA A 10 4.51 -32.06 29.74
CA ALA A 10 5.46 -32.41 28.68
C ALA A 10 5.81 -31.19 27.81
N VAL A 11 4.85 -30.30 27.55
CA VAL A 11 5.08 -29.04 26.84
C VAL A 11 5.97 -28.10 27.64
N LEU A 12 5.72 -27.95 28.96
CA LEU A 12 6.56 -27.13 29.82
C LEU A 12 7.99 -27.65 29.89
N ARG A 13 8.18 -28.97 30.03
CA ARG A 13 9.51 -29.58 30.01
C ARG A 13 10.25 -29.30 28.70
N ALA A 14 9.56 -29.28 27.57
CA ALA A 14 10.16 -28.91 26.27
C ALA A 14 10.52 -27.44 26.18
N MET A 15 9.75 -26.56 26.81
CA MET A 15 10.10 -25.13 26.93
C MET A 15 11.31 -24.92 27.82
N ASP A 16 11.42 -25.65 28.94
CA ASP A 16 12.59 -25.59 29.83
C ASP A 16 13.88 -26.03 29.11
N GLU A 17 13.85 -27.15 28.39
CA GLU A 17 15.01 -27.59 27.58
C GLU A 17 15.32 -26.61 26.44
N TYR A 18 14.29 -25.98 25.84
CA TYR A 18 14.49 -24.92 24.84
C TYR A 18 15.18 -23.69 25.43
N ASP A 19 14.85 -23.32 26.67
CA ASP A 19 15.46 -22.19 27.37
C ASP A 19 16.90 -22.50 27.82
N GLU A 20 17.20 -23.75 28.20
CA GLU A 20 18.55 -24.19 28.58
C GLU A 20 19.51 -24.27 27.38
N LEU A 21 19.06 -24.83 26.25
CA LEU A 21 19.88 -24.99 25.05
C LEU A 21 19.94 -23.72 24.19
N GLY A 22 18.88 -22.90 24.26
CA GLY A 22 18.65 -21.83 23.31
C GLY A 22 18.07 -22.32 21.98
N ALA A 23 17.38 -21.40 21.29
CA ALA A 23 16.58 -21.68 20.10
C ALA A 23 17.32 -22.46 19.00
N ASP A 24 18.48 -21.96 18.57
CA ASP A 24 19.20 -22.53 17.42
C ASP A 24 19.71 -23.95 17.72
N GLN A 25 20.21 -24.19 18.93
CA GLN A 25 20.72 -25.49 19.34
C GLN A 25 19.58 -26.50 19.55
N PHE A 26 18.45 -26.06 20.13
CA PHE A 26 17.26 -26.89 20.27
C PHE A 26 16.71 -27.32 18.91
N LEU A 27 16.55 -26.38 17.99
CA LEU A 27 16.05 -26.64 16.64
C LEU A 27 16.95 -27.60 15.86
N ALA A 28 18.27 -27.38 15.92
CA ALA A 28 19.25 -28.26 15.27
C ALA A 28 19.22 -29.68 15.86
N ARG A 29 19.12 -29.82 17.19
CA ARG A 29 19.10 -31.11 17.88
C ARG A 29 17.91 -31.99 17.47
N TYR A 30 16.74 -31.39 17.28
CA TYR A 30 15.50 -32.12 16.99
C TYR A 30 15.08 -32.07 15.52
N GLY A 31 15.89 -31.48 14.63
CA GLY A 31 15.63 -31.45 13.20
C GLY A 31 14.46 -30.54 12.80
N PHE A 32 14.31 -29.41 13.48
CA PHE A 32 13.28 -28.41 13.18
C PHE A 32 13.87 -27.12 12.60
N ALA A 33 13.05 -26.42 11.82
CA ALA A 33 13.30 -25.04 11.43
C ALA A 33 12.47 -24.09 12.31
N ALA A 34 12.91 -22.83 12.42
CA ALA A 34 12.17 -21.79 13.12
C ALA A 34 10.72 -21.66 12.62
N ALA A 35 9.79 -21.43 13.54
CA ALA A 35 8.37 -21.28 13.25
C ALA A 35 8.13 -20.03 12.40
N ARG A 36 7.33 -20.18 11.34
CA ARG A 36 7.05 -19.12 10.35
C ARG A 36 5.82 -18.26 10.66
N LEU A 37 4.82 -18.80 11.37
CA LEU A 37 3.55 -18.11 11.62
C LEU A 37 3.32 -17.84 13.11
N TYR A 38 3.24 -18.89 13.93
CA TYR A 38 2.94 -18.75 15.37
C TYR A 38 4.00 -19.41 16.23
N ARG A 39 4.41 -18.71 17.29
CA ARG A 39 5.13 -19.22 18.45
C ARG A 39 4.16 -19.42 19.61
N VAL A 40 4.35 -20.49 20.36
CA VAL A 40 3.64 -20.66 21.63
C VAL A 40 4.28 -19.73 22.65
N ALA A 41 3.45 -19.07 23.48
CA ALA A 41 3.90 -18.09 24.45
C ALA A 41 3.49 -18.50 25.86
N GLU A 42 4.44 -18.44 26.78
CA GLU A 42 4.29 -18.82 28.19
C GLU A 42 5.21 -17.91 29.03
N HIS A 43 4.69 -17.33 30.12
CA HIS A 43 5.43 -16.42 31.00
C HIS A 43 6.24 -15.30 30.30
N GLY A 44 5.71 -14.76 29.19
CA GLY A 44 6.37 -13.69 28.42
C GLY A 44 7.48 -14.15 27.48
N ARG A 45 7.75 -15.46 27.39
CA ARG A 45 8.70 -16.06 26.44
C ARG A 45 7.98 -16.67 25.24
N GLN A 46 8.69 -16.87 24.14
CA GLN A 46 8.14 -17.37 22.87
C GLN A 46 8.95 -18.54 22.30
N TYR A 47 8.26 -19.59 21.88
CA TYR A 47 8.87 -20.85 21.48
C TYR A 47 8.33 -21.36 20.15
N ASP A 48 9.16 -22.06 19.38
CA ASP A 48 8.78 -22.58 18.06
C ASP A 48 7.75 -23.72 18.17
N SER A 49 6.48 -23.41 17.87
CA SER A 49 5.32 -24.27 18.18
C SER A 49 5.44 -25.72 17.70
N LYS A 50 6.01 -25.95 16.50
CA LYS A 50 6.19 -27.31 15.95
C LYS A 50 7.29 -28.07 16.69
N ALA A 51 8.40 -27.40 16.99
CA ALA A 51 9.53 -28.00 17.68
C ALA A 51 9.12 -28.38 19.10
N ILE A 52 8.47 -27.46 19.83
CA ILE A 52 7.94 -27.73 21.18
C ILE A 52 6.98 -28.92 21.18
N VAL A 53 6.04 -28.99 20.24
CA VAL A 53 5.10 -30.12 20.18
C VAL A 53 5.77 -31.44 19.83
N GLY A 54 6.72 -31.45 18.90
CA GLY A 54 7.43 -32.68 18.55
C GLY A 54 8.30 -33.22 19.69
N VAL A 55 8.87 -32.33 20.48
CA VAL A 55 9.67 -32.67 21.67
C VAL A 55 8.79 -33.06 22.85
N ALA A 56 7.69 -32.35 23.09
CA ALA A 56 6.71 -32.69 24.12
C ALA A 56 6.09 -34.07 23.88
N HIS A 57 5.81 -34.44 22.63
CA HIS A 57 5.38 -35.79 22.29
C HIS A 57 6.43 -36.83 22.70
N GLY A 58 7.72 -36.53 22.51
CA GLY A 58 8.83 -37.37 22.98
C GLY A 58 8.85 -37.57 24.49
N TYR A 59 8.64 -36.54 25.29
CA TYR A 59 8.58 -36.71 26.75
C TYR A 59 7.32 -37.43 27.23
N ALA A 60 6.21 -37.30 26.53
CA ALA A 60 4.96 -37.96 26.90
C ALA A 60 4.94 -39.45 26.50
N THR A 61 5.54 -39.80 25.36
CA THR A 61 5.38 -41.13 24.73
C THR A 61 6.68 -41.91 24.54
N GLY A 62 7.84 -41.26 24.70
CA GLY A 62 9.15 -41.83 24.38
C GLY A 62 9.57 -41.67 22.92
N GLN A 63 8.70 -41.16 22.03
CA GLN A 63 8.99 -40.97 20.61
C GLN A 63 8.99 -39.49 20.22
N PHE A 64 10.13 -38.94 19.84
CA PHE A 64 10.23 -37.56 19.35
C PHE A 64 9.69 -37.46 17.92
N LEU A 65 8.85 -36.47 17.64
CA LEU A 65 8.39 -36.17 16.28
C LEU A 65 9.33 -35.18 15.61
N THR A 66 9.46 -35.29 14.30
CA THR A 66 10.23 -34.40 13.41
C THR A 66 9.31 -33.56 12.54
N ALA A 67 9.85 -32.58 11.82
CA ALA A 67 9.06 -31.72 10.93
C ALA A 67 8.24 -32.50 9.87
N SER A 68 8.73 -33.65 9.41
CA SER A 68 8.05 -34.52 8.43
C SER A 68 6.87 -35.31 8.99
N ASP A 69 6.78 -35.48 10.32
CA ASP A 69 5.71 -36.25 10.95
C ASP A 69 4.38 -35.45 11.07
N PHE A 70 4.40 -34.17 10.70
CA PHE A 70 3.24 -33.29 10.72
C PHE A 70 2.58 -33.22 9.34
N SER A 71 1.61 -34.10 9.06
CA SER A 71 0.89 -34.15 7.77
C SER A 71 -0.32 -33.20 7.65
N GLY A 72 -0.60 -32.37 8.67
CA GLY A 72 -1.83 -31.54 8.77
C GLY A 72 -1.63 -30.03 8.89
N GLY A 73 -0.45 -29.49 8.56
CA GLY A 73 -0.17 -28.05 8.67
C GLY A 73 -0.07 -27.55 10.13
N GLN A 74 0.30 -26.27 10.32
CA GLN A 74 0.48 -25.67 11.66
C GLN A 74 -0.81 -25.56 12.50
N GLN A 75 -2.00 -25.71 11.90
CA GLN A 75 -3.28 -25.54 12.60
C GLN A 75 -3.56 -26.64 13.64
N THR A 76 -3.12 -27.88 13.39
CA THR A 76 -3.31 -29.00 14.33
C THR A 76 -2.48 -28.83 15.61
N VAL A 77 -1.27 -28.29 15.47
CA VAL A 77 -0.36 -27.96 16.57
C VAL A 77 -0.96 -26.85 17.45
N VAL A 78 -1.49 -25.80 16.81
CA VAL A 78 -2.14 -24.68 17.53
C VAL A 78 -3.37 -25.14 18.31
N LYS A 79 -4.22 -25.99 17.69
CA LYS A 79 -5.41 -26.53 18.36
C LYS A 79 -5.07 -27.33 19.60
N THR A 80 -4.03 -28.18 19.53
CA THR A 80 -3.58 -29.03 20.64
C THR A 80 -3.10 -28.19 21.82
N LEU A 81 -2.18 -27.25 21.57
CA LEU A 81 -1.63 -26.39 22.61
C LEU A 81 -2.65 -25.41 23.22
N ARG A 82 -3.62 -24.91 22.43
CA ARG A 82 -4.73 -24.11 22.97
C ARG A 82 -5.60 -24.92 23.93
N ALA A 83 -5.86 -26.18 23.62
CA ALA A 83 -6.61 -27.07 24.51
C ALA A 83 -5.88 -27.33 25.83
N LEU A 84 -4.54 -27.26 25.83
CA LEU A 84 -3.68 -27.35 27.01
C LEU A 84 -3.49 -26.01 27.75
N GLY A 85 -4.17 -24.95 27.31
CA GLY A 85 -4.17 -23.65 27.98
C GLY A 85 -3.03 -22.70 27.59
N PHE A 86 -2.25 -23.02 26.56
CA PHE A 86 -1.16 -22.14 26.12
C PHE A 86 -1.66 -21.01 25.22
N SER A 87 -1.02 -19.85 25.38
CA SER A 87 -1.24 -18.69 24.52
C SER A 87 -0.31 -18.73 23.30
N PHE A 88 -0.62 -17.92 22.29
CA PHE A 88 0.17 -17.84 21.07
C PHE A 88 0.53 -16.41 20.75
N SER A 89 1.75 -16.24 20.28
CA SER A 89 2.25 -14.99 19.72
C SER A 89 2.75 -15.24 18.30
N PRO A 90 2.74 -14.25 17.40
CA PRO A 90 3.43 -14.36 16.12
C PRO A 90 4.92 -14.71 16.32
N ALA A 91 5.51 -15.47 15.41
CA ALA A 91 6.93 -15.80 15.51
C ALA A 91 7.80 -14.57 15.20
N ARG A 92 8.59 -14.10 16.19
CA ARG A 92 9.42 -12.87 16.25
C ARG A 92 8.66 -11.57 16.52
N VAL A 93 9.27 -10.73 17.36
CA VAL A 93 8.95 -9.31 17.55
C VAL A 93 9.11 -8.60 16.21
N ASP A 94 7.99 -8.02 15.75
CA ASP A 94 7.80 -7.02 14.69
C ASP A 94 8.83 -6.95 13.55
N ASP A 95 8.55 -7.68 12.45
CA ASP A 95 9.09 -7.33 11.14
C ASP A 95 8.15 -7.62 9.95
N THR A 96 6.85 -7.71 10.23
CA THR A 96 5.82 -8.15 9.25
C THR A 96 4.62 -7.22 9.18
N ARG A 97 4.75 -6.01 9.74
CA ARG A 97 3.65 -5.05 9.76
C ARG A 97 3.31 -4.61 8.35
N ALA A 98 2.19 -5.11 7.83
CA ALA A 98 1.69 -4.79 6.52
C ALA A 98 0.24 -4.29 6.60
N TRP A 99 -0.07 -3.31 5.76
CA TRP A 99 -1.36 -2.67 5.71
C TRP A 99 -1.94 -2.73 4.30
N LEU A 100 -3.14 -3.28 4.14
CA LEU A 100 -3.95 -3.07 2.96
C LEU A 100 -4.58 -1.67 3.07
N VAL A 101 -4.23 -0.80 2.14
CA VAL A 101 -4.71 0.58 2.07
C VAL A 101 -5.56 0.80 0.83
N THR A 102 -6.77 1.32 1.02
CA THR A 102 -7.68 1.60 -0.10
C THR A 102 -7.39 2.97 -0.70
N THR A 103 -7.22 3.00 -2.01
CA THR A 103 -7.16 4.22 -2.82
C THR A 103 -8.54 4.43 -3.42
N LYS A 104 -9.28 5.46 -2.98
CA LYS A 104 -10.63 5.71 -3.47
C LYS A 104 -10.64 6.86 -4.48
N SER A 105 -11.20 6.62 -5.65
CA SER A 105 -11.61 7.68 -6.55
C SER A 105 -12.89 8.39 -6.04
N ASP A 106 -13.74 7.69 -5.27
CA ASP A 106 -15.05 8.18 -4.82
C ASP A 106 -15.37 7.76 -3.36
N TYR A 107 -15.43 8.73 -2.43
CA TYR A 107 -15.78 8.48 -1.02
C TYR A 107 -17.30 8.39 -0.87
N ARG A 108 -17.84 7.17 -0.91
CA ARG A 108 -19.31 6.88 -0.83
C ARG A 108 -20.03 7.39 0.44
N ARG A 109 -19.31 7.80 1.49
CA ARG A 109 -19.88 8.36 2.73
C ARG A 109 -19.40 9.80 2.91
N LEU A 110 -20.33 10.75 3.01
CA LEU A 110 -20.12 12.21 3.08
C LEU A 110 -19.53 12.70 4.41
N GLY A 111 -18.82 11.84 5.14
CA GLY A 111 -18.18 12.16 6.41
C GLY A 111 -16.95 13.07 6.30
N GLY A 112 -16.54 13.41 5.08
CA GLY A 112 -15.53 14.42 4.79
C GLY A 112 -15.63 14.86 3.34
N TYR A 113 -15.76 16.15 3.10
CA TYR A 113 -15.72 16.75 1.75
C TYR A 113 -14.32 16.75 1.14
N THR A 114 -13.31 16.31 1.90
CA THR A 114 -11.90 16.39 1.55
C THR A 114 -11.45 15.06 0.95
N LYS A 115 -11.03 15.09 -0.31
CA LYS A 115 -10.33 13.98 -0.97
C LYS A 115 -8.86 14.01 -0.53
N TYR A 116 -8.29 12.86 -0.19
CA TYR A 116 -6.84 12.76 0.03
C TYR A 116 -6.10 12.81 -1.32
N ASP A 117 -4.89 13.36 -1.32
CA ASP A 117 -4.03 13.51 -2.50
C ASP A 117 -3.26 12.23 -2.85
N ASP A 118 -3.77 11.06 -2.45
CA ASP A 118 -3.08 9.77 -2.57
C ASP A 118 -2.52 9.50 -3.98
N ASP A 119 -1.23 9.19 -4.06
CA ASP A 119 -0.58 8.57 -5.22
C ASP A 119 0.00 7.23 -4.77
N PRO A 120 -0.62 6.09 -5.16
CA PRO A 120 -0.20 4.77 -4.72
C PRO A 120 1.28 4.49 -4.92
N SER A 121 1.90 5.10 -5.94
CA SER A 121 3.30 4.83 -6.29
C SER A 121 4.33 5.61 -5.46
N SER A 122 3.89 6.59 -4.68
CA SER A 122 4.80 7.50 -3.98
C SER A 122 4.37 7.84 -2.55
N HIS A 123 3.08 8.14 -2.32
CA HIS A 123 2.59 8.60 -1.02
C HIS A 123 1.12 8.26 -0.76
N TYR A 124 0.82 8.04 0.51
CA TYR A 124 -0.55 7.81 1.00
C TYR A 124 -0.85 8.79 2.13
N SER A 125 -1.97 9.49 2.00
CA SER A 125 -2.39 10.56 2.89
C SER A 125 -3.60 10.14 3.70
N TYR A 126 -3.56 10.41 5.01
CA TYR A 126 -4.65 10.07 5.92
C TYR A 126 -4.63 11.00 7.14
N ASP A 127 -5.68 10.96 7.96
CA ASP A 127 -5.76 11.75 9.17
C ASP A 127 -6.04 10.90 10.42
N SER A 128 -5.95 11.53 11.59
CA SER A 128 -6.15 10.89 12.90
C SER A 128 -7.54 10.28 13.09
N ASN A 129 -8.54 10.62 12.27
CA ASN A 129 -9.87 10.00 12.33
C ASN A 129 -9.96 8.71 11.50
N VAL A 130 -8.95 8.42 10.68
CA VAL A 130 -8.86 7.13 9.96
C VAL A 130 -8.49 6.04 10.96
N ALA A 131 -9.26 4.96 10.99
CA ALA A 131 -8.96 3.81 11.85
C ALA A 131 -7.56 3.26 11.53
N ASN A 132 -6.83 2.87 12.58
CA ASN A 132 -5.42 2.44 12.52
C ASN A 132 -4.40 3.52 12.14
N SER A 133 -4.77 4.81 12.00
CA SER A 133 -3.85 5.91 11.67
C SER A 133 -2.60 5.94 12.56
N LYS A 134 -2.76 5.80 13.87
CA LYS A 134 -1.65 5.80 14.85
C LYS A 134 -0.80 4.53 14.87
N GLN A 135 -1.22 3.46 14.18
CA GLN A 135 -0.52 2.18 14.18
C GLN A 135 0.42 2.03 12.98
N VAL A 136 0.20 2.80 11.92
CA VAL A 136 1.07 2.83 10.74
C VAL A 136 2.38 3.52 11.12
N ALA A 137 3.51 2.88 10.81
CA ALA A 137 4.82 3.40 11.15
C ALA A 137 5.84 3.24 10.02
N VAL A 138 6.93 3.99 10.12
CA VAL A 138 8.10 3.83 9.25
C VAL A 138 8.61 2.38 9.33
N GLY A 139 8.95 1.82 8.17
CA GLY A 139 9.32 0.42 7.99
C GLY A 139 8.15 -0.50 7.67
N ASP A 140 6.90 -0.11 7.94
CA ASP A 140 5.74 -0.96 7.62
C ASP A 140 5.58 -1.10 6.10
N ARG A 141 4.95 -2.20 5.66
CA ARG A 141 4.64 -2.46 4.26
C ARG A 141 3.23 -1.99 3.94
N LEU A 142 3.05 -1.42 2.75
CA LEU A 142 1.75 -1.01 2.23
C LEU A 142 1.39 -1.86 1.02
N VAL A 143 0.14 -2.30 0.97
CA VAL A 143 -0.49 -3.00 -0.15
C VAL A 143 -1.65 -2.13 -0.62
N PHE A 144 -1.62 -1.72 -1.88
CA PHE A 144 -2.57 -0.76 -2.44
C PHE A 144 -3.60 -1.46 -3.30
N TRP A 145 -4.87 -1.09 -3.16
CA TRP A 145 -5.96 -1.64 -3.97
C TRP A 145 -7.08 -0.61 -4.17
N ASP A 146 -7.88 -0.82 -5.20
CA ASP A 146 -9.02 0.04 -5.60
C ASP A 146 -10.39 -0.55 -5.21
N GLU A 147 -10.40 -1.53 -4.30
CA GLU A 147 -11.55 -2.41 -3.95
C GLU A 147 -11.95 -3.45 -5.02
N VAL A 148 -11.40 -3.38 -6.23
CA VAL A 148 -11.63 -4.30 -7.34
C VAL A 148 -10.43 -5.23 -7.56
N SER A 149 -9.21 -4.71 -7.47
CA SER A 149 -7.97 -5.41 -7.73
C SER A 149 -6.78 -4.78 -7.00
N LEU A 150 -5.70 -5.55 -6.90
CA LEU A 150 -4.40 -5.08 -6.43
C LEU A 150 -3.84 -4.03 -7.40
N ILE A 151 -3.23 -2.98 -6.85
CA ILE A 151 -2.50 -1.94 -7.59
C ILE A 151 -0.99 -2.15 -7.46
N GLY A 152 -0.50 -2.34 -6.23
CA GLY A 152 0.92 -2.42 -5.97
C GLY A 152 1.26 -2.56 -4.50
N ALA A 153 2.55 -2.62 -4.19
CA ALA A 153 3.05 -2.69 -2.83
C ALA A 153 4.35 -1.92 -2.65
N SER A 154 4.61 -1.47 -1.42
CA SER A 154 5.87 -0.82 -1.04
C SER A 154 6.15 -0.92 0.46
N ALA A 155 7.24 -0.31 0.92
CA ALA A 155 7.61 -0.12 2.32
C ALA A 155 7.73 1.38 2.63
N ILE A 156 7.23 1.79 3.81
CA ILE A 156 7.23 3.17 4.27
C ILE A 156 8.64 3.59 4.66
N ALA A 157 9.23 4.51 3.91
CA ALA A 157 10.53 5.08 4.19
C ALA A 157 10.45 6.24 5.20
N SER A 158 9.38 7.05 5.14
CA SER A 158 9.13 8.12 6.12
C SER A 158 7.64 8.43 6.25
N ILE A 159 7.25 9.09 7.33
CA ILE A 159 5.91 9.63 7.54
C ILE A 159 6.05 11.09 7.97
N HIS A 160 5.48 12.00 7.19
CA HIS A 160 5.36 13.41 7.55
C HIS A 160 4.05 13.63 8.29
N GLU A 161 4.09 14.31 9.44
CA GLU A 161 2.91 14.63 10.24
C GLU A 161 2.78 16.14 10.47
N TRP A 162 1.56 16.66 10.40
CA TRP A 162 1.29 18.08 10.64
C TRP A 162 -0.17 18.30 11.10
N PRO A 163 -0.46 19.36 11.87
CA PRO A 163 -1.83 19.70 12.23
C PRO A 163 -2.64 20.16 11.02
N GLY A 164 -3.94 19.89 11.02
CA GLY A 164 -4.88 20.42 10.05
C GLY A 164 -6.31 20.32 10.54
N THR A 165 -7.25 20.75 9.71
CA THR A 165 -8.68 20.64 10.01
C THR A 165 -9.41 19.89 8.90
N LYS A 166 -10.58 19.35 9.24
CA LYS A 166 -11.50 18.70 8.30
C LYS A 166 -12.95 19.03 8.66
N MET A 167 -13.79 19.14 7.63
CA MET A 167 -15.23 19.24 7.82
C MET A 167 -15.82 17.84 7.97
N ILE A 168 -16.52 17.59 9.08
CA ILE A 168 -17.28 16.37 9.30
C ILE A 168 -18.78 16.67 9.29
N SER A 169 -19.55 15.76 8.70
CA SER A 169 -21.01 15.86 8.68
C SER A 169 -21.61 14.97 9.76
N ARG A 170 -22.49 15.53 10.59
CA ARG A 170 -23.17 14.85 11.70
C ARG A 170 -24.68 14.85 11.54
N CYS A 171 -25.31 13.81 12.08
CA CYS A 171 -26.75 13.77 12.22
C CYS A 171 -27.23 14.89 13.16
N PRO A 172 -28.19 15.73 12.76
CA PRO A 172 -28.75 16.78 13.63
C PRO A 172 -29.43 16.25 14.90
N ASN A 173 -29.82 14.97 14.94
CA ASN A 173 -30.58 14.38 16.03
C ASN A 173 -29.71 13.63 17.06
N CYS A 174 -28.68 12.90 16.61
CA CYS A 174 -27.84 12.09 17.50
C CYS A 174 -26.33 12.32 17.33
N SER A 175 -25.91 13.31 16.54
CA SER A 175 -24.51 13.74 16.35
C SER A 175 -23.54 12.69 15.78
N THR A 176 -24.02 11.49 15.44
CA THR A 176 -23.22 10.47 14.74
C THR A 176 -22.83 10.93 13.34
N THR A 177 -21.70 10.43 12.84
CA THR A 177 -21.24 10.63 11.46
C THR A 177 -21.75 9.54 10.51
N ASN A 178 -22.47 8.53 11.02
CA ASN A 178 -23.06 7.44 10.24
C ASN A 178 -24.36 7.89 9.54
N ILE A 179 -24.20 8.76 8.53
CA ILE A 179 -25.28 9.33 7.74
C ILE A 179 -25.10 8.97 6.26
N ALA A 180 -26.20 8.65 5.60
CA ALA A 180 -26.22 8.27 4.18
C ALA A 180 -27.07 9.26 3.36
N ALA A 181 -26.52 9.72 2.24
CA ALA A 181 -27.28 10.50 1.26
C ALA A 181 -28.14 9.59 0.38
N ARG A 182 -29.36 10.04 0.10
CA ARG A 182 -30.38 9.37 -0.70
C ARG A 182 -30.57 10.15 -1.98
N LYS A 183 -30.29 9.53 -3.13
CA LYS A 183 -30.32 10.21 -4.44
C LYS A 183 -31.73 10.53 -4.94
N THR A 184 -32.73 9.76 -4.52
CA THR A 184 -34.08 9.77 -5.10
C THR A 184 -35.18 10.12 -4.10
N LYS A 185 -34.84 10.37 -2.83
CA LYS A 185 -35.81 10.63 -1.76
C LYS A 185 -35.49 11.96 -1.07
N SER A 186 -36.55 12.67 -0.70
CA SER A 186 -36.51 13.80 0.23
C SER A 186 -37.13 13.32 1.56
N PRO A 187 -36.51 13.62 2.72
CA PRO A 187 -35.31 14.44 2.91
C PRO A 187 -34.01 13.81 2.37
N ARG A 188 -33.05 14.60 1.90
CA ARG A 188 -31.86 14.08 1.20
C ARG A 188 -31.02 13.10 2.03
N PHE A 189 -30.99 13.20 3.35
CA PHE A 189 -30.14 12.36 4.21
C PHE A 189 -30.96 11.50 5.16
N ARG A 190 -30.37 10.37 5.55
CA ARG A 190 -30.87 9.49 6.60
C ARG A 190 -29.72 9.07 7.52
N CYS A 191 -29.94 9.11 8.83
CA CYS A 191 -29.02 8.56 9.79
C CYS A 191 -29.19 7.05 9.91
N ASP A 192 -28.09 6.29 9.92
CA ASP A 192 -28.16 4.84 10.05
C ASP A 192 -28.37 4.38 11.50
N ASP A 193 -28.01 5.22 12.48
CA ASP A 193 -28.14 4.89 13.91
C ASP A 193 -29.54 5.24 14.43
N CYS A 194 -29.95 6.51 14.38
CA CYS A 194 -31.25 6.97 14.90
C CYS A 194 -32.38 6.97 13.87
N ARG A 195 -32.09 6.62 12.61
CA ARG A 195 -33.06 6.57 11.49
C ARG A 195 -33.71 7.89 11.10
N ALA A 196 -33.35 9.01 11.75
CA ALA A 196 -33.84 10.34 11.41
C ALA A 196 -33.52 10.69 9.95
N GLU A 197 -34.49 11.32 9.29
CA GLU A 197 -34.38 11.82 7.94
C GLU A 197 -34.31 13.35 7.98
N PHE A 198 -33.37 13.96 7.26
CA PHE A 198 -33.13 15.40 7.30
C PHE A 198 -32.52 15.90 5.99
N GLU A 199 -32.70 17.19 5.69
CA GLU A 199 -32.27 17.77 4.41
C GLU A 199 -30.80 18.21 4.44
N VAL A 200 -30.34 18.73 5.58
CA VAL A 200 -28.98 19.26 5.75
C VAL A 200 -28.35 18.68 7.02
N PRO A 201 -27.18 18.02 6.94
CA PRO A 201 -26.44 17.60 8.12
C PRO A 201 -25.82 18.79 8.86
N VAL A 202 -25.53 18.62 10.15
CA VAL A 202 -24.71 19.59 10.89
C VAL A 202 -23.26 19.39 10.45
N VAL A 203 -22.63 20.44 9.94
CA VAL A 203 -21.23 20.38 9.51
C VAL A 203 -20.37 21.04 10.58
N GLU A 204 -19.38 20.31 11.08
CA GLU A 204 -18.45 20.76 12.12
C GLU A 204 -17.02 20.72 11.57
N GLU A 205 -16.23 21.75 11.86
CA GLU A 205 -14.79 21.74 11.61
C GLU A 205 -14.08 21.11 12.81
N VAL A 206 -13.30 20.05 12.56
CA VAL A 206 -12.58 19.33 13.61
C VAL A 206 -11.09 19.32 13.31
N GLU A 207 -10.29 19.57 14.36
CA GLU A 207 -8.84 19.44 14.31
C GLU A 207 -8.43 17.97 14.15
N VAL A 208 -7.47 17.74 13.26
CA VAL A 208 -6.89 16.43 13.00
C VAL A 208 -5.39 16.53 12.83
N THR A 209 -4.69 15.46 13.14
CA THR A 209 -3.31 15.27 12.68
C THR A 209 -3.37 14.65 11.29
N ARG A 210 -2.72 15.29 10.32
CA ARG A 210 -2.55 14.77 8.96
C ARG A 210 -1.23 14.01 8.87
N TYR A 211 -1.26 12.92 8.13
CA TYR A 211 -0.14 12.03 7.89
C TYR A 211 0.05 11.85 6.39
N ARG A 212 1.29 11.81 5.93
CA ARG A 212 1.65 11.44 4.56
C ARG A 212 2.88 10.55 4.55
N THR A 213 2.78 9.40 3.92
CA THR A 213 3.91 8.47 3.78
C THR A 213 4.81 8.87 2.60
N ASP A 214 6.11 8.59 2.67
CA ASP A 214 6.98 8.41 1.50
C ASP A 214 7.32 6.93 1.43
N HIS A 215 6.98 6.30 0.31
CA HIS A 215 7.28 4.89 0.04
C HIS A 215 7.68 4.67 -1.42
N GLN A 216 8.17 5.69 -2.13
CA GLN A 216 8.47 5.56 -3.56
C GLN A 216 9.57 4.53 -3.85
N GLN A 217 10.53 4.39 -2.93
CA GLN A 217 11.76 3.62 -3.17
C GLN A 217 11.51 2.10 -3.30
N GLY A 218 10.53 1.58 -2.56
CA GLY A 218 10.16 0.17 -2.55
C GLY A 218 9.04 -0.20 -3.52
N TRP A 219 8.57 0.74 -4.35
CA TRP A 219 7.35 0.53 -5.14
C TRP A 219 7.48 -0.62 -6.14
N VAL A 220 6.48 -1.50 -6.13
CA VAL A 220 6.26 -2.54 -7.13
C VAL A 220 4.85 -2.41 -7.68
N ASP A 221 4.75 -2.37 -9.01
CA ASP A 221 3.48 -2.43 -9.72
C ASP A 221 2.99 -3.87 -9.77
N LEU A 222 1.81 -4.11 -9.19
CA LEU A 222 1.17 -5.42 -9.10
C LEU A 222 -0.27 -5.35 -9.62
N ALA A 223 -0.54 -4.39 -10.52
CA ALA A 223 -1.84 -4.13 -11.08
C ALA A 223 -2.47 -5.41 -11.65
N GLY A 224 -3.62 -5.80 -11.12
CA GLY A 224 -4.38 -6.96 -11.60
C GLY A 224 -3.78 -8.33 -11.28
N VAL A 225 -2.67 -8.41 -10.52
CA VAL A 225 -2.08 -9.70 -10.11
C VAL A 225 -3.02 -10.47 -9.18
N LEU A 226 -3.66 -9.76 -8.24
CA LEU A 226 -4.68 -10.31 -7.35
C LEU A 226 -6.00 -9.54 -7.53
N ASP A 227 -7.10 -10.26 -7.50
CA ASP A 227 -8.43 -9.66 -7.49
C ASP A 227 -8.88 -9.24 -6.08
N GLY A 228 -9.94 -8.45 -6.02
CA GLY A 228 -10.49 -7.95 -4.77
C GLY A 228 -11.09 -9.04 -3.89
N SER A 229 -11.50 -10.20 -4.43
CA SER A 229 -11.96 -11.35 -3.63
C SER A 229 -10.81 -11.91 -2.81
N THR A 230 -9.70 -12.20 -3.45
CA THR A 230 -8.49 -12.74 -2.83
C THR A 230 -7.98 -11.81 -1.73
N LEU A 231 -7.90 -10.50 -1.99
CA LEU A 231 -7.46 -9.52 -0.99
C LEU A 231 -8.39 -9.42 0.23
N ARG A 232 -9.70 -9.62 0.04
CA ARG A 232 -10.67 -9.66 1.15
C ARG A 232 -10.51 -10.92 2.00
N GLU A 233 -10.20 -12.06 1.39
CA GLU A 233 -9.91 -13.29 2.15
C GLU A 233 -8.66 -13.14 3.02
N LEU A 234 -7.62 -12.45 2.51
CA LEU A 234 -6.38 -12.19 3.23
C LEU A 234 -6.50 -11.20 4.40
N THR A 235 -7.56 -10.39 4.44
CA THR A 235 -7.74 -9.32 5.44
C THR A 235 -8.97 -9.51 6.33
N GLY A 236 -9.92 -10.35 5.91
CA GLY A 236 -11.24 -10.43 6.51
C GLY A 236 -12.14 -9.24 6.16
N TYR A 237 -13.37 -9.24 6.69
CA TYR A 237 -14.32 -8.15 6.46
C TYR A 237 -14.00 -6.93 7.33
N SER A 238 -13.67 -5.81 6.70
CA SER A 238 -13.54 -4.51 7.36
C SER A 238 -13.92 -3.37 6.42
N GLN A 239 -14.60 -2.35 6.97
CA GLN A 239 -14.96 -1.12 6.26
C GLN A 239 -13.84 -0.06 6.28
N ASN A 240 -12.75 -0.31 7.01
CA ASN A 240 -11.69 0.67 7.23
C ASN A 240 -10.85 0.89 5.97
N SER A 241 -10.30 2.09 5.77
CA SER A 241 -9.39 2.35 4.65
C SER A 241 -8.00 1.76 4.87
N ILE A 242 -7.57 1.62 6.14
CA ILE A 242 -6.28 1.02 6.53
C ILE A 242 -6.59 -0.26 7.31
N ARG A 243 -6.17 -1.41 6.79
CA ARG A 243 -6.47 -2.73 7.35
C ARG A 243 -5.21 -3.55 7.51
N ARG A 244 -5.14 -4.35 8.57
CA ARG A 244 -4.06 -5.30 8.71
C ARG A 244 -4.16 -6.38 7.63
N ILE A 245 -3.04 -6.73 7.02
CA ILE A 245 -2.93 -7.86 6.09
C ILE A 245 -1.81 -8.79 6.55
N ASP A 246 -2.02 -10.10 6.39
CA ASP A 246 -0.96 -11.08 6.59
C ASP A 246 0.02 -10.99 5.40
N TRP A 247 1.21 -10.43 5.66
CA TRP A 247 2.23 -10.26 4.61
C TRP A 247 2.69 -11.59 4.03
N SER A 248 2.81 -12.64 4.83
CA SER A 248 3.30 -13.93 4.35
C SER A 248 2.32 -14.58 3.39
N LEU A 249 1.02 -14.51 3.69
CA LEU A 249 -0.02 -15.00 2.78
C LEU A 249 -0.14 -14.13 1.53
N PHE A 250 -0.07 -12.80 1.68
CA PHE A 250 -0.04 -11.88 0.54
C PHE A 250 1.16 -12.16 -0.38
N ALA A 251 2.36 -12.30 0.18
CA ALA A 251 3.57 -12.56 -0.58
C ALA A 251 3.47 -13.87 -1.37
N ALA A 252 3.01 -14.95 -0.72
CA ALA A 252 2.79 -16.23 -1.40
C ALA A 252 1.80 -16.12 -2.56
N ALA A 253 0.72 -15.35 -2.39
CA ALA A 253 -0.28 -15.12 -3.45
C ALA A 253 0.32 -14.32 -4.63
N VAL A 254 1.10 -13.27 -4.34
CA VAL A 254 1.78 -12.48 -5.37
C VAL A 254 2.84 -13.31 -6.09
N GLU A 255 3.64 -14.10 -5.38
CA GLU A 255 4.67 -14.94 -5.99
C GLU A 255 4.08 -16.01 -6.91
N ALA A 256 2.90 -16.54 -6.59
CA ALA A 256 2.17 -17.45 -7.46
C ALA A 256 1.67 -16.77 -8.76
N GLY A 257 1.31 -15.49 -8.71
CA GLY A 257 0.78 -14.74 -9.85
C GLY A 257 1.83 -13.97 -10.69
N ALA A 258 2.90 -13.50 -10.07
CA ALA A 258 3.90 -12.60 -10.66
C ALA A 258 5.35 -13.11 -10.54
N GLY A 259 5.56 -14.29 -9.93
CA GLY A 259 6.86 -14.95 -9.78
C GLY A 259 7.59 -14.63 -8.46
N PRO A 260 8.61 -15.44 -8.11
CA PRO A 260 9.23 -15.47 -6.78
C PRO A 260 10.03 -14.22 -6.40
N SER A 261 10.25 -13.29 -7.33
CA SER A 261 11.03 -12.07 -7.10
C SER A 261 10.20 -10.79 -7.24
N ALA A 262 8.88 -10.91 -7.39
CA ALA A 262 8.00 -9.75 -7.58
C ALA A 262 8.11 -8.74 -6.43
N LEU A 263 8.24 -9.21 -5.19
CA LEU A 263 8.29 -8.35 -4.00
C LEU A 263 9.69 -7.99 -3.52
N THR A 264 10.75 -8.37 -4.25
CA THR A 264 12.14 -8.06 -3.87
C THR A 264 12.37 -6.57 -3.59
N PRO A 265 11.84 -5.61 -4.39
CA PRO A 265 12.01 -4.19 -4.10
C PRO A 265 11.38 -3.77 -2.76
N VAL A 266 10.21 -4.32 -2.40
CA VAL A 266 9.55 -4.06 -1.11
C VAL A 266 10.41 -4.58 0.03
N THR A 267 10.95 -5.80 -0.11
CA THR A 267 11.80 -6.44 0.90
C THR A 267 13.09 -5.64 1.14
N ILE A 268 13.73 -5.14 0.07
CA ILE A 268 14.95 -4.34 0.17
C ILE A 268 14.65 -2.99 0.85
N ALA A 269 13.62 -2.26 0.40
CA ALA A 269 13.27 -0.96 0.96
C ALA A 269 12.90 -1.05 2.45
N HIS A 270 12.17 -2.10 2.82
CA HIS A 270 11.87 -2.40 4.20
C HIS A 270 13.14 -2.64 5.04
N ALA A 271 14.05 -3.51 4.59
CA ALA A 271 15.29 -3.80 5.29
C ALA A 271 16.21 -2.57 5.45
N GLN A 272 16.27 -1.71 4.42
CA GLN A 272 17.01 -0.44 4.45
C GLN A 272 16.45 0.55 5.47
N THR A 273 15.14 0.53 5.68
CA THR A 273 14.48 1.43 6.64
C THR A 273 14.74 1.02 8.09
N ILE A 274 14.87 -0.28 8.36
CA ILE A 274 15.08 -0.84 9.70
C ILE A 274 16.54 -0.72 10.15
N SER A 275 17.49 -0.78 9.22
CA SER A 275 18.92 -0.85 9.52
C SER A 275 19.56 0.48 9.95
N GLY A 276 18.81 1.58 9.99
CA GLY A 276 19.20 2.81 10.70
C GLY A 276 20.51 3.47 10.26
N GLY A 277 21.06 3.13 9.09
CA GLY A 277 22.39 3.57 8.69
C GLY A 277 22.52 3.68 7.17
N HIS A 278 22.67 4.91 6.69
CA HIS A 278 23.01 5.30 5.33
C HIS A 278 22.08 4.80 4.21
N THR A 279 21.39 5.76 3.60
CA THR A 279 20.59 5.60 2.38
C THR A 279 21.50 5.20 1.21
N VAL A 280 21.83 3.91 1.08
CA VAL A 280 22.41 3.38 -0.15
C VAL A 280 21.31 3.40 -1.19
N ARG A 281 21.31 4.47 -1.98
CA ARG A 281 20.39 4.74 -3.08
C ARG A 281 20.67 3.76 -4.22
N GLN A 282 20.26 2.50 -4.08
CA GLN A 282 20.17 1.59 -5.21
C GLN A 282 18.91 1.95 -6.00
N VAL A 283 19.11 2.28 -7.27
CA VAL A 283 18.03 2.51 -8.23
C VAL A 283 17.31 1.17 -8.41
N SER A 284 16.15 1.00 -7.78
CA SER A 284 15.31 -0.17 -7.97
C SER A 284 14.83 -0.21 -9.42
N VAL A 285 15.16 -1.29 -10.11
CA VAL A 285 14.60 -1.62 -11.42
C VAL A 285 13.15 -2.05 -11.17
N ARG A 286 12.20 -1.25 -11.67
CA ARG A 286 10.75 -1.46 -11.52
C ARG A 286 10.35 -2.78 -12.19
N ILE A 287 10.03 -3.81 -11.40
CA ILE A 287 9.45 -5.07 -11.90
C ILE A 287 7.96 -4.81 -12.19
N GLY A 288 7.50 -5.19 -13.38
CA GLY A 288 6.18 -4.83 -13.96
C GLY A 288 6.28 -3.78 -15.09
N GLN A 289 7.29 -2.91 -15.01
CA GLN A 289 7.61 -1.97 -16.09
C GLN A 289 8.07 -2.65 -17.39
N PRO A 290 8.79 -3.80 -17.43
CA PRO A 290 9.37 -4.32 -18.67
C PRO A 290 8.34 -4.63 -19.77
N ALA A 291 7.19 -5.20 -19.44
CA ALA A 291 6.18 -5.57 -20.43
C ALA A 291 5.43 -4.35 -20.98
N PHE A 292 4.92 -3.49 -20.09
CA PHE A 292 4.22 -2.25 -20.46
C PHE A 292 5.16 -1.26 -21.16
N ARG A 293 6.39 -1.11 -20.67
CA ARG A 293 7.42 -0.31 -21.32
C ARG A 293 7.83 -0.91 -22.65
N ALA A 294 8.02 -2.22 -22.77
CA ALA A 294 8.31 -2.86 -24.05
C ALA A 294 7.19 -2.60 -25.06
N GLU A 295 5.93 -2.56 -24.60
CA GLU A 295 4.79 -2.25 -25.44
C GLU A 295 4.74 -0.78 -25.88
N LEU A 296 5.00 0.16 -24.96
CA LEU A 296 5.13 1.58 -25.29
C LEU A 296 6.32 1.84 -26.22
N VAL A 297 7.46 1.17 -26.00
CA VAL A 297 8.64 1.24 -26.89
C VAL A 297 8.32 0.66 -28.26
N ARG A 298 7.53 -0.42 -28.34
CA ARG A 298 7.07 -0.98 -29.62
C ARG A 298 6.14 -0.01 -30.37
N LYS A 299 5.31 0.74 -29.65
CA LYS A 299 4.32 1.67 -30.20
C LYS A 299 4.92 3.01 -30.63
N TYR A 300 5.76 3.60 -29.78
CA TYR A 300 6.26 4.97 -29.94
C TYR A 300 7.75 5.04 -30.34
N GLY A 301 8.46 3.91 -30.30
CA GLY A 301 9.90 3.87 -30.45
C GLY A 301 10.63 4.46 -29.24
N ALA A 302 11.95 4.65 -29.38
CA ALA A 302 12.78 5.33 -28.38
C ALA A 302 12.60 6.86 -28.48
N VAL A 303 11.38 7.33 -28.23
CA VAL A 303 10.99 8.73 -28.34
C VAL A 303 10.35 9.19 -27.05
N CYS A 304 10.93 10.21 -26.43
CA CYS A 304 10.27 10.92 -25.35
C CYS A 304 9.14 11.78 -25.93
N ALA A 305 7.94 11.72 -25.33
CA ALA A 305 6.81 12.52 -25.79
C ALA A 305 7.07 14.04 -25.77
N PHE A 306 7.93 14.52 -24.87
CA PHE A 306 8.23 15.95 -24.68
C PHE A 306 9.51 16.40 -25.41
N SER A 307 10.59 15.60 -25.35
CA SER A 307 11.89 15.99 -25.91
C SER A 307 12.26 15.28 -27.20
N GLY A 308 11.44 14.37 -27.70
CA GLY A 308 11.69 13.66 -28.96
C GLY A 308 12.71 12.51 -28.81
N PRO A 309 13.47 12.18 -29.88
CA PRO A 309 14.39 11.04 -29.90
C PRO A 309 15.30 10.99 -28.66
N THR A 310 15.25 9.90 -27.91
CA THR A 310 15.92 9.76 -26.62
C THR A 310 16.37 8.31 -26.46
N PRO A 311 17.61 8.03 -26.01
CA PRO A 311 18.06 6.66 -25.76
C PRO A 311 17.07 5.90 -24.87
N ALA A 312 16.82 4.63 -25.20
CA ALA A 312 15.83 3.83 -24.50
C ALA A 312 16.13 3.82 -22.99
N GLU A 313 17.39 3.73 -22.61
CA GLU A 313 17.91 3.73 -21.23
C GLU A 313 17.53 5.00 -20.44
N ALA A 314 17.31 6.13 -21.11
CA ALA A 314 16.93 7.39 -20.48
C ALA A 314 15.40 7.58 -20.36
N LEU A 315 14.62 6.73 -21.03
CA LEU A 315 13.15 6.77 -21.00
C LEU A 315 12.59 6.01 -19.80
N GLU A 316 11.43 6.42 -19.33
CA GLU A 316 10.56 5.72 -18.39
C GLU A 316 9.14 5.66 -18.97
N ALA A 317 8.39 4.60 -18.63
CA ALA A 317 6.95 4.59 -18.85
C ALA A 317 6.29 5.49 -17.81
N CYS A 318 5.67 6.58 -18.27
CA CYS A 318 4.85 7.50 -17.51
C CYS A 318 3.39 7.10 -17.67
N HIS A 319 2.72 6.76 -16.57
CA HIS A 319 1.29 6.48 -16.58
C HIS A 319 0.53 7.81 -16.54
N LEU A 320 -0.47 7.96 -17.41
CA LEU A 320 -1.33 9.14 -17.42
C LEU A 320 -2.51 9.03 -16.43
N TYR A 321 -2.64 7.89 -15.72
CA TYR A 321 -3.60 7.61 -14.66
C TYR A 321 -3.20 6.39 -13.82
N SER A 322 -3.63 6.31 -12.55
CA SER A 322 -3.54 5.08 -11.76
C SER A 322 -4.53 4.06 -12.30
N TYR A 323 -4.09 2.87 -12.71
CA TYR A 323 -4.82 1.76 -13.36
C TYR A 323 -6.26 1.39 -12.88
N ALA A 324 -6.76 1.98 -11.79
CA ALA A 324 -7.96 1.65 -11.03
C ALA A 324 -9.35 1.75 -11.72
N GLU A 325 -9.46 1.83 -13.06
CA GLU A 325 -10.78 1.86 -13.72
C GLU A 325 -10.96 0.86 -14.86
N ILE A 326 -9.91 0.28 -15.45
CA ILE A 326 -10.09 -0.60 -16.61
C ILE A 326 -9.14 -1.79 -16.49
N GLY A 327 -9.64 -2.90 -15.92
CA GLY A 327 -8.91 -4.15 -15.66
C GLY A 327 -8.48 -4.94 -16.90
N ARG A 328 -7.89 -4.27 -17.89
CA ARG A 328 -7.12 -4.85 -18.99
C ARG A 328 -5.93 -3.93 -19.28
N HIS A 329 -4.73 -4.51 -19.46
CA HIS A 329 -3.55 -3.79 -19.92
C HIS A 329 -3.84 -3.13 -21.28
N ASP A 330 -4.16 -1.85 -21.24
CA ASP A 330 -4.38 -1.04 -22.44
C ASP A 330 -3.15 -0.15 -22.63
N VAL A 331 -2.48 -0.31 -23.77
CA VAL A 331 -1.30 0.46 -24.23
C VAL A 331 -1.59 1.97 -24.27
N GLU A 332 -2.85 2.36 -24.19
CA GLU A 332 -3.30 3.74 -24.10
C GLU A 332 -3.12 4.38 -22.71
N GLY A 333 -2.66 3.63 -21.70
CA GLY A 333 -2.49 4.09 -20.32
C GLY A 333 -1.27 4.98 -20.03
N GLY A 334 -0.36 5.21 -20.99
CA GLY A 334 0.88 5.96 -20.71
C GLY A 334 1.64 6.48 -21.92
N LEU A 335 2.71 7.25 -21.64
CA LEU A 335 3.67 7.81 -22.60
C LEU A 335 5.09 7.47 -22.15
N LEU A 336 6.06 7.54 -23.07
CA LEU A 336 7.49 7.45 -22.72
C LEU A 336 8.04 8.84 -22.43
N LEU A 337 8.60 9.03 -21.23
CA LEU A 337 9.19 10.29 -20.79
C LEU A 337 10.63 10.08 -20.35
N ARG A 338 11.51 11.06 -20.59
CA ARG A 338 12.82 11.10 -19.93
C ARG A 338 12.61 11.23 -18.42
N ARG A 339 13.42 10.55 -17.61
CA ARG A 339 13.22 10.46 -16.14
C ARG A 339 13.04 11.82 -15.44
N ASP A 340 13.80 12.83 -15.82
CA ASP A 340 13.67 14.19 -15.29
C ASP A 340 12.36 14.86 -15.73
N LEU A 341 11.98 14.73 -17.01
CA LEU A 341 10.73 15.28 -17.55
C LEU A 341 9.49 14.60 -16.97
N HIS A 342 9.58 13.29 -16.70
CA HIS A 342 8.55 12.55 -15.98
C HIS A 342 8.29 13.17 -14.61
N ARG A 343 9.36 13.42 -13.84
CA ARG A 343 9.26 14.07 -12.52
C ARG A 343 8.69 15.48 -12.59
N LEU A 344 9.10 16.28 -13.57
CA LEU A 344 8.57 17.64 -13.76
C LEU A 344 7.09 17.63 -14.16
N PHE A 345 6.66 16.64 -14.93
CA PHE A 345 5.27 16.45 -15.31
C PHE A 345 4.41 16.04 -14.11
N ASP A 346 4.86 15.07 -13.30
CA ASP A 346 4.16 14.63 -12.08
C ASP A 346 3.98 15.79 -11.07
N GLN A 347 4.95 16.70 -11.01
CA GLN A 347 4.92 17.90 -10.17
C GLN A 347 4.14 19.07 -10.78
N GLY A 348 3.52 18.89 -11.96
CA GLY A 348 2.79 19.95 -12.66
C GLY A 348 3.65 21.07 -13.23
N LEU A 349 4.98 20.97 -13.18
CA LEU A 349 5.90 21.95 -13.77
C LEU A 349 5.93 21.85 -15.30
N LEU A 350 5.57 20.69 -15.85
CA LEU A 350 5.23 20.50 -17.26
C LEU A 350 3.76 20.08 -17.36
N ALA A 351 3.03 20.63 -18.32
CA ALA A 351 1.66 20.25 -18.64
C ALA A 351 1.46 20.15 -20.15
N VAL A 352 0.32 19.64 -20.59
CA VAL A 352 -0.01 19.57 -22.02
C VAL A 352 -1.43 20.10 -22.24
N THR A 353 -1.57 21.04 -23.17
CA THR A 353 -2.85 21.59 -23.58
C THR A 353 -3.71 20.56 -24.30
N SER A 354 -5.01 20.85 -24.47
CA SER A 354 -5.95 19.96 -25.18
C SER A 354 -5.57 19.67 -26.64
N ASP A 355 -4.83 20.59 -27.28
CA ASP A 355 -4.32 20.44 -28.65
C ASP A 355 -2.92 19.78 -28.70
N GLY A 356 -2.40 19.27 -27.58
CA GLY A 356 -1.14 18.52 -27.53
C GLY A 356 0.11 19.40 -27.50
N THR A 357 -0.01 20.64 -27.04
CA THR A 357 1.10 21.59 -26.91
C THR A 357 1.67 21.53 -25.49
N VAL A 358 2.98 21.45 -25.38
CA VAL A 358 3.69 21.41 -24.10
C VAL A 358 3.69 22.81 -23.48
N ASP A 359 3.22 22.88 -22.25
CA ASP A 359 3.33 24.03 -21.37
C ASP A 359 4.40 23.78 -20.30
N VAL A 360 5.16 24.80 -19.99
CA VAL A 360 6.31 24.75 -19.08
C VAL A 360 6.12 25.90 -18.11
N ALA A 361 6.11 25.60 -16.81
CA ALA A 361 5.88 26.59 -15.78
C ALA A 361 6.94 27.70 -15.81
N ASP A 362 6.53 28.92 -15.44
CA ASP A 362 7.40 30.10 -15.44
C ASP A 362 8.64 29.95 -14.55
N SER A 363 8.56 29.15 -13.49
CA SER A 363 9.70 28.81 -12.62
C SER A 363 10.84 28.12 -13.36
N LEU A 364 10.56 27.52 -14.52
CA LEU A 364 11.55 26.84 -15.36
C LEU A 364 12.15 27.73 -16.46
N LYS A 365 11.68 28.99 -16.63
CA LYS A 365 12.25 29.96 -17.59
C LYS A 365 13.78 30.10 -17.51
N PRO A 366 14.42 30.13 -16.32
CA PRO A 366 15.89 30.21 -16.23
C PRO A 366 16.63 29.00 -16.80
N TYR A 367 15.95 27.86 -17.00
CA TYR A 367 16.54 26.61 -17.45
C TYR A 367 16.19 26.36 -18.91
N THR A 368 17.00 26.90 -19.82
CA THR A 368 16.79 26.85 -21.28
C THR A 368 16.47 25.43 -21.78
N LEU A 369 17.16 24.42 -21.26
CA LEU A 369 16.96 23.00 -21.60
C LEU A 369 15.50 22.54 -21.46
N TYR A 370 14.77 23.07 -20.48
CA TYR A 370 13.37 22.73 -20.24
C TYR A 370 12.43 23.70 -20.94
N TYR A 371 12.74 25.00 -20.89
CA TYR A 371 11.86 26.03 -21.43
C TYR A 371 11.80 26.03 -22.96
N GLU A 372 12.81 25.50 -23.65
CA GLU A 372 12.76 25.29 -25.10
C GLU A 372 11.62 24.37 -25.55
N MET A 373 11.04 23.56 -24.66
CA MET A 373 9.87 22.74 -24.98
C MET A 373 8.55 23.52 -24.89
N HIS A 374 8.55 24.69 -24.25
CA HIS A 374 7.36 25.52 -24.11
C HIS A 374 6.79 25.90 -25.48
N GLY A 375 5.49 25.69 -25.68
CA GLY A 375 4.79 25.99 -26.93
C GLY A 375 5.04 24.97 -28.06
N LYS A 376 5.84 23.93 -27.85
CA LYS A 376 6.07 22.88 -28.87
C LYS A 376 5.00 21.78 -28.78
N LYS A 377 4.74 21.10 -29.91
CA LYS A 377 3.87 19.92 -29.92
C LYS A 377 4.57 18.71 -29.31
N LEU A 378 3.79 17.82 -28.70
CA LEU A 378 4.28 16.49 -28.34
C LEU A 378 4.85 15.78 -29.59
N HIS A 379 5.94 15.05 -29.37
CA HIS A 379 6.63 14.30 -30.43
C HIS A 379 5.94 12.98 -30.80
N VAL A 380 4.85 12.63 -30.11
CA VAL A 380 4.08 11.41 -30.34
C VAL A 380 2.60 11.74 -30.49
N ALA A 381 1.92 11.00 -31.36
CA ALA A 381 0.47 11.13 -31.52
C ALA A 381 -0.25 10.58 -30.29
N THR A 382 -1.13 11.41 -29.70
CA THR A 382 -1.95 11.01 -28.56
C THR A 382 -3.25 10.36 -29.02
N THR A 383 -3.73 9.35 -28.28
CA THR A 383 -5.08 8.79 -28.49
C THR A 383 -6.14 9.70 -27.89
N ALA A 384 -7.41 9.47 -28.23
CA ALA A 384 -8.53 10.21 -27.62
C ALA A 384 -8.52 10.07 -26.09
N ARG A 385 -8.20 8.88 -25.59
CA ARG A 385 -8.12 8.59 -24.16
C ARG A 385 -6.96 9.31 -23.50
N GLN A 386 -5.77 9.33 -24.11
CA GLN A 386 -4.62 10.08 -23.61
C GLN A 386 -4.90 11.58 -23.52
N ARG A 387 -5.62 12.15 -24.51
CA ARG A 387 -6.04 13.56 -24.46
C ARG A 387 -6.96 13.88 -23.29
N VAL A 388 -7.88 12.99 -22.93
CA VAL A 388 -8.74 13.16 -21.75
C VAL A 388 -7.91 13.25 -20.48
N TRP A 389 -6.87 12.43 -20.35
CA TRP A 389 -5.99 12.43 -19.17
C TRP A 389 -5.11 13.67 -19.10
N LEU A 390 -4.48 14.05 -20.22
CA LEU A 390 -3.71 15.29 -20.31
C LEU A 390 -4.58 16.51 -19.98
N ALA A 391 -5.86 16.52 -20.40
CA ALA A 391 -6.80 17.56 -20.02
C ALA A 391 -7.15 17.57 -18.52
N ARG A 392 -7.22 16.40 -17.86
CA ARG A 392 -7.40 16.31 -16.40
C ARG A 392 -6.19 16.85 -15.65
N HIS A 393 -4.98 16.43 -16.03
CA HIS A 393 -3.72 16.94 -15.48
C HIS A 393 -3.57 18.45 -15.70
N TRP A 394 -3.92 18.95 -16.89
CA TRP A 394 -4.00 20.38 -17.17
C TRP A 394 -4.93 21.12 -16.22
N ALA A 395 -6.16 20.60 -16.03
CA ALA A 395 -7.13 21.22 -15.14
C ALA A 395 -6.64 21.25 -13.67
N GLU A 396 -5.95 20.20 -13.23
CA GLU A 396 -5.36 20.12 -11.90
C GLU A 396 -4.27 21.18 -11.68
N TRP A 397 -3.35 21.35 -12.63
CA TRP A 397 -2.15 22.18 -12.42
C TRP A 397 -2.21 23.59 -13.02
N ARG A 398 -3.15 23.88 -13.93
CA ARG A 398 -3.25 25.18 -14.60
C ARG A 398 -4.53 25.96 -14.30
N ASN A 399 -5.63 25.31 -13.91
CA ASN A 399 -6.84 26.04 -13.52
C ASN A 399 -6.76 26.64 -12.10
N LEU A 400 -5.91 26.09 -11.21
CA LEU A 400 -5.67 26.67 -9.86
C LEU A 400 -4.89 27.99 -9.89
N SER A 401 -4.21 28.32 -10.99
CA SER A 401 -3.45 29.58 -11.12
C SER A 401 -4.32 30.78 -11.49
N SER A 402 -5.60 30.58 -11.82
CA SER A 402 -6.53 31.68 -12.16
C SER A 402 -7.16 32.38 -10.95
N VAL A 403 -6.95 31.88 -9.73
CA VAL A 403 -7.55 32.42 -8.49
C VAL A 403 -6.53 33.18 -7.61
N LEU A 404 -5.25 33.18 -7.98
CA LEU A 404 -4.21 33.93 -7.26
C LEU A 404 -3.38 34.78 -8.22
N SER A 405 -3.99 35.83 -8.77
CA SER A 405 -3.23 37.01 -9.19
C SER A 405 -3.12 37.97 -7.98
N PRO A 406 -1.92 38.48 -7.66
CA PRO A 406 -1.73 39.39 -6.54
C PRO A 406 -2.41 40.73 -6.84
N MET A 407 -3.26 41.18 -5.92
CA MET A 407 -3.66 42.59 -5.83
C MET A 407 -2.39 43.43 -5.73
N THR A 408 -2.00 44.03 -6.84
CA THR A 408 -0.93 45.02 -6.88
C THR A 408 -1.49 46.30 -6.30
N ALA A 409 -0.83 46.79 -5.25
CA ALA A 409 -1.12 48.05 -4.59
C ALA A 409 -1.14 49.21 -5.60
N LEU A 410 -2.23 49.95 -5.63
CA LEU A 410 -2.28 51.31 -6.16
C LEU A 410 -2.03 52.26 -4.99
N SER A 411 -0.78 52.71 -4.88
CA SER A 411 -0.42 53.95 -4.21
C SER A 411 -0.24 55.03 -5.27
N HIS A 412 -1.16 55.99 -5.31
CA HIS A 412 -0.89 57.39 -5.62
C HIS A 412 -1.96 58.26 -4.98
#